data_AF-A0AAX2MH81-F1
#
_entry.id   AF-A0AAX2MH81-F1
#
_cell.length_a   1.000
_cell.length_b   1.000
_cell.length_c   1.000
_cell.angle_alpha   90.00
_cell.angle_beta   90.00
_cell.angle_gamma   90.00
#
_symmetry.space_group_name_H-M   'P 1'
#
loop_
_entity.id
_entity.type
_entity.pdbx_description
1 polymer ?
#
loop_
_entity_poly.entity_id
_entity_poly.type
_entity_poly.pdbx_seq_one_letter_code
_entity_poly.pdbx_strand_id
1 'polypeptide(L)' 'MHNELNNLHAHVSQLLGQHLSDWAGELMSGAAVRDDNRRLAELRALLAARDALASLQDGEQDAHHG' A
#
# COMPACT_ATOMS: atom_id res chain seq x y z
N MET A 1 7.59 4.45 -18.24
CA MET A 1 8.04 4.02 -16.90
C MET A 1 7.61 4.98 -15.81
N HIS A 2 8.09 6.24 -15.77
CA HIS A 2 7.65 7.20 -14.73
C HIS A 2 6.13 7.35 -14.53
N ASN A 3 5.34 7.53 -15.60
CA ASN A 3 3.87 7.60 -15.50
C ASN A 3 3.24 6.28 -15.01
N GLU A 4 3.84 5.13 -15.34
CA GLU A 4 3.35 3.81 -14.93
C GLU A 4 3.65 3.57 -13.44
N LEU A 5 4.84 3.96 -12.98
CA LEU A 5 5.23 3.94 -11.57
C LEU A 5 4.34 4.85 -10.72
N ASN A 6 4.05 6.06 -11.21
CA ASN A 6 3.12 6.99 -10.54
C ASN A 6 1.71 6.40 -10.44
N ASN A 7 1.19 5.81 -11.53
CA ASN A 7 -0.11 5.15 -11.52
C ASN A 7 -0.14 3.95 -10.56
N LEU A 8 0.93 3.15 -10.54
CA LEU A 8 1.04 1.99 -9.66
C LEU A 8 1.13 2.40 -8.18
N HIS A 9 1.93 3.42 -7.86
CA HIS A 9 2.03 3.97 -6.50
C HIS A 9 0.68 4.53 -6.02
N ALA A 10 -0.05 5.25 -6.88
CA ALA A 10 -1.39 5.74 -6.58
C ALA A 10 -2.37 4.59 -6.32
N HIS A 11 -2.33 3.54 -7.14
CA HIS A 11 -3.19 2.37 -6.98
C HIS A 11 -2.91 1.60 -5.68
N VAL A 12 -1.64 1.36 -5.35
CA VAL A 12 -1.24 0.71 -4.08
C VAL A 12 -1.68 1.55 -2.87
N SER A 13 -1.55 2.89 -2.96
CA SER A 13 -2.00 3.80 -1.90
C SER A 13 -3.52 3.74 -1.71
N GLN A 14 -4.30 3.66 -2.79
CA GLN A 14 -5.74 3.48 -2.73
C GLN A 14 -6.12 2.13 -2.10
N LEU A 15 -5.43 1.05 -2.49
CA LEU A 15 -5.67 -0.29 -1.95
C LEU A 15 -5.36 -0.37 -0.45
N LEU A 16 -4.29 0.28 -0.01
CA LEU A 16 -3.95 0.43 1.42
C LEU A 16 -5.06 1.16 2.19
N GLY A 17 -5.56 2.27 1.66
CA GLY A 17 -6.65 3.03 2.28
C GLY A 17 -7.95 2.22 2.40
N GLN A 18 -8.28 1.46 1.34
CA GLN A 18 -9.44 0.58 1.34
C GLN A 18 -9.32 -0.53 2.39
N HIS A 19 -8.17 -1.23 2.42
CA HIS A 19 -7.92 -2.31 3.39
C HIS A 19 -8.05 -1.84 4.84
N LEU A 20 -7.50 -0.66 5.16
CA LEU A 20 -7.61 -0.06 6.49
C LEU A 20 -9.06 0.30 6.84
N SER A 21 -9.83 0.82 5.88
CA SER A 21 -11.23 1.19 6.08
C SER A 21 -12.10 -0.04 6.34
N ASP A 22 -11.90 -1.11 5.57
CA ASP A 22 -12.62 -2.36 5.72
C ASP A 22 -12.30 -3.03 7.06
N TRP A 23 -11.01 -3.10 7.41
CA TRP A 23 -10.59 -3.69 8.68
C TRP A 23 -11.09 -2.89 9.89
N ALA A 24 -11.09 -1.55 9.80
CA ALA A 24 -11.71 -0.71 10.83
C ALA A 24 -13.21 -0.97 10.97
N GLY A 25 -13.93 -1.19 9.86
CA GLY A 25 -15.35 -1.57 9.87
C GLY A 25 -15.60 -2.93 10.54
N GLU A 26 -14.75 -3.92 10.26
CA GLU A 26 -14.81 -5.24 10.92
C GLU A 26 -14.52 -5.17 12.42
N LEU A 27 -13.56 -4.34 12.82
CA LEU A 27 -13.23 -4.07 14.22
C LEU A 27 -14.40 -3.40 14.96
N MET A 28 -15.00 -2.38 14.36
CA MET A 28 -16.15 -1.67 14.96
C MET A 28 -17.41 -2.53 15.03
N SER A 29 -17.60 -3.46 14.09
CA SER A 29 -18.77 -4.36 14.07
C SER A 29 -18.64 -5.56 15.02
N GLY A 30 -17.48 -5.75 15.66
CA GLY A 30 -17.22 -6.89 16.55
C GLY A 30 -17.08 -8.23 15.82
N ALA A 31 -16.99 -8.21 14.49
CA ALA A 31 -16.71 -9.40 13.67
C ALA A 31 -15.21 -9.77 13.69
N ALA A 32 -14.36 -8.84 14.12
CA ALA A 32 -12.90 -8.97 14.15
C ALA A 32 -12.41 -9.76 15.37
N VAL A 33 -12.23 -11.08 15.20
CA VAL A 33 -11.27 -11.84 16.03
C VAL A 33 -10.57 -12.93 15.21
N ARG A 34 -11.20 -13.43 14.14
CA ARG A 34 -10.72 -14.66 13.50
C ARG A 34 -9.55 -14.46 12.51
N ASP A 35 -9.42 -13.29 11.90
CA ASP A 35 -8.51 -13.07 10.76
C ASP A 35 -7.51 -11.90 10.90
N ASP A 36 -7.33 -11.34 12.11
CA ASP A 36 -6.45 -10.17 12.31
C ASP A 36 -4.99 -10.42 11.87
N ASN A 37 -4.47 -11.63 12.08
CA ASN A 37 -3.13 -11.99 11.61
C ASN A 37 -3.02 -11.96 10.07
N ARG A 38 -4.09 -12.35 9.38
CA ARG A 38 -4.16 -12.28 7.91
C ARG A 38 -4.25 -10.82 7.47
N ARG A 39 -5.11 -10.02 8.09
CA ARG A 39 -5.25 -8.57 7.84
C ARG A 39 -3.92 -7.83 8.05
N LEU A 40 -3.18 -8.20 9.09
CA LEU A 40 -1.83 -7.67 9.36
C LEU A 40 -0.82 -8.08 8.30
N ALA A 41 -0.86 -9.32 7.81
CA ALA A 41 0.01 -9.78 6.74
C ALA A 41 -0.26 -9.03 5.42
N GLU A 42 -1.54 -8.85 5.06
CA GLU A 42 -1.97 -8.07 3.89
C GLU A 42 -1.53 -6.60 4.02
N LEU A 43 -1.70 -5.99 5.20
CA LEU A 43 -1.23 -4.63 5.48
C LEU A 43 0.29 -4.49 5.30
N ARG A 44 1.07 -5.43 5.85
CA ARG A 44 2.54 -5.42 5.71
C ARG A 44 2.98 -5.53 4.25
N ALA A 45 2.31 -6.37 3.46
CA ALA A 45 2.60 -6.52 2.03
C ALA A 45 2.32 -5.23 1.26
N LEU A 46 1.18 -4.56 1.55
CA LEU A 46 0.83 -3.28 0.91
C LEU A 46 1.80 -2.16 1.26
N LEU A 47 2.23 -2.08 2.52
CA LEU A 47 3.25 -1.11 2.96
C LEU A 47 4.60 -1.37 2.27
N ALA A 48 5.05 -2.62 2.24
CA ALA A 48 6.30 -2.98 1.56
C ALA A 48 6.26 -2.65 0.06
N ALA A 49 5.13 -2.90 -0.62
CA ALA A 49 4.96 -2.55 -2.02
C ALA A 49 5.00 -1.03 -2.24
N ARG A 50 4.34 -0.25 -1.39
CA ARG A 50 4.36 1.22 -1.46
C ARG A 50 5.78 1.76 -1.26
N ASP A 51 6.49 1.27 -0.24
CA ASP A 51 7.83 1.76 0.09
C ASP A 51 8.85 1.40 -1.01
N ALA A 52 8.73 0.21 -1.62
CA ALA A 52 9.54 -0.18 -2.77
C ALA A 52 9.25 0.73 -3.99
N LEU A 53 7.99 1.05 -4.26
CA LEU A 53 7.62 1.95 -5.36
C LEU A 53 8.14 3.38 -5.14
N ALA A 54 8.06 3.88 -3.91
CA ALA A 54 8.62 5.19 -3.56
C ALA A 54 10.14 5.23 -3.79
N SER A 55 10.87 4.19 -3.39
CA SER A 55 12.32 4.12 -3.65
C SER A 55 12.69 4.09 -5.14
N LEU A 56 11.84 3.48 -5.97
CA LEU A 56 12.03 3.45 -7.42
C LEU A 56 11.73 4.80 -8.07
N GLN A 57 10.76 5.55 -7.55
CA GLN A 57 10.45 6.91 -7.99
C GLN A 57 11.58 7.88 -7.68
N ASP A 58 12.14 7.83 -6.47
CA ASP A 58 13.28 8.67 -6.07
C ASP A 58 14.52 8.37 -6.94
N GLY A 59 14.80 7.08 -7.21
CA GLY A 59 15.92 6.66 -8.07
C GLY A 59 15.77 7.04 -9.55
N GLU A 60 14.54 7.05 -10.10
CA GLU A 60 14.29 7.54 -11.47
C GLU A 60 14.46 9.07 -11.56
N GLN A 61 14.07 9.82 -10.52
CA GLN A 61 14.19 11.29 -10.51
C GLN A 61 15.65 11.78 -10.51
N ASP A 62 16.54 11.08 -9.82
CA ASP A 62 17.98 11.39 -9.82
C ASP A 62 18.65 11.01 -11.15
N ALA A 63 18.26 9.89 -11.78
CA ALA A 63 18.84 9.43 -13.05
C ALA A 63 18.49 10.34 -14.25
N HIS A 64 17.42 11.13 -14.17
CA HIS A 64 17.00 12.05 -15.22
C HIS A 64 17.61 13.47 -15.12
N HIS A 65 18.38 13.77 -14.06
CA HIS A 65 19.07 15.06 -13.87
C HIS A 65 20.60 15.01 -14.09
N GLY A 66 21.14 13.92 -14.65
CA GLY A 66 22.57 13.73 -14.95
C GLY A 66 22.94 13.94 -16.42
#